data_AF-A0A8S3PSD5-F1
#
_entry.id   AF-A0A8S3PSD5-F1
#
_cell.length_a   1.000
_cell.length_b   1.000
_cell.length_c   1.000
_cell.angle_alpha   90.00
_cell.angle_beta   90.00
_cell.angle_gamma   90.00
#
_symmetry.space_group_name_H-M   'P 1'
#
loop_
_entity.id
_entity.type
_entity.pdbx_description
1 polymer ?
#
loop_
_entity_poly.entity_id
_entity_poly.type
_entity_poly.pdbx_seq_one_letter_code
_entity_poly.pdbx_strand_id
1 'polypeptide(L)'
;MASEFSAGQDVERWHGYTVFFSAILLFQLLNLAVTKIGNPKSVRSDIDPWRWRNLFISWIHAAIVGTWDILCLVLYPEFMNDLIAYNNYFIYLMIPFSTAYFVYDSIDMIVNKKILNNWELSLHHIAVISMFWYNFHARICIGYNVLALMAEINSFFLHTRKLLQMCQVGFDTRLYKGYLISI
;
A
#
# COMPACT_ATOMS: atom_id res chain seq x y z
N MET A 1 37.88 -6.13 -12.50
CA MET A 1 36.92 -5.31 -11.72
C MET A 1 35.53 -5.22 -12.38
N ALA A 2 35.17 -6.17 -13.25
CA ALA A 2 33.84 -6.24 -13.89
C ALA A 2 33.20 -7.62 -13.68
N SER A 3 33.44 -8.22 -12.50
CA SER A 3 32.96 -9.57 -12.16
C SER A 3 32.36 -9.67 -10.75
N GLU A 4 32.08 -8.54 -10.10
CA GLU A 4 31.40 -8.48 -8.79
C GLU A 4 30.05 -7.74 -8.86
N PHE A 5 29.54 -7.43 -10.06
CA PHE A 5 28.35 -6.59 -10.25
C PHE A 5 27.06 -7.38 -10.55
N SER A 6 26.96 -8.65 -10.17
CA SER A 6 25.72 -9.43 -10.36
C SER A 6 25.63 -10.61 -9.40
N ALA A 7 25.51 -10.30 -8.12
CA ALA A 7 24.97 -11.25 -7.17
C ALA A 7 23.90 -10.52 -6.38
N GLY A 8 22.66 -10.55 -6.88
CA GLY A 8 21.51 -10.24 -6.03
C GLY A 8 21.65 -11.04 -4.75
N GLN A 9 21.47 -10.40 -3.60
CA GLN A 9 21.56 -11.11 -2.34
C GLN A 9 20.57 -12.27 -2.37
N ASP A 10 20.98 -13.46 -1.92
CA ASP A 10 20.07 -14.59 -1.74
C ASP A 10 19.08 -14.24 -0.62
N VAL A 11 18.04 -13.48 -0.96
CA VAL A 11 17.01 -13.09 -0.02
C VAL A 11 16.25 -14.35 0.39
N GLU A 12 16.34 -14.69 1.67
CA GLU A 12 15.71 -15.88 2.21
C GLU A 12 14.20 -15.69 2.25
N ARG A 13 13.47 -16.63 1.63
CA ARG A 13 12.01 -16.53 1.45
C ARG A 13 11.25 -16.40 2.76
N TRP A 14 11.75 -17.02 3.84
CA TRP A 14 11.05 -17.05 5.12
C TRP A 14 10.86 -15.63 5.71
N HIS A 15 11.83 -14.72 5.52
CA HIS A 15 11.70 -13.33 5.97
C HIS A 15 10.49 -12.67 5.32
N GLY A 16 10.26 -12.91 4.02
CA GLY A 16 9.11 -12.38 3.32
C GLY A 16 7.78 -12.96 3.83
N TYR A 17 7.72 -14.26 4.16
CA TYR A 17 6.54 -14.83 4.82
C TYR A 17 6.30 -14.25 6.21
N THR A 18 7.36 -14.06 6.99
CA THR A 18 7.27 -13.42 8.32
C THR A 18 6.71 -12.00 8.19
N VAL A 19 7.21 -11.21 7.24
CA VAL A 19 6.67 -9.87 6.95
C VAL A 19 5.21 -9.96 6.49
N PHE A 20 4.87 -10.89 5.61
CA PHE A 20 3.49 -11.06 5.14
C PHE A 20 2.51 -11.32 6.30
N PHE A 21 2.77 -12.34 7.12
CA PHE A 21 1.86 -12.69 8.23
C PHE A 21 1.84 -11.62 9.33
N SER A 22 2.99 -11.03 9.66
CA SER A 22 3.04 -9.93 10.64
C SER A 22 2.32 -8.68 10.15
N ALA A 23 2.38 -8.36 8.85
CA ALA A 23 1.64 -7.25 8.26
C ALA A 23 0.13 -7.50 8.26
N ILE A 24 -0.34 -8.72 7.94
CA ILE A 24 -1.77 -9.06 8.09
C ILE A 24 -2.24 -8.79 9.52
N LEU A 25 -1.48 -9.28 10.52
CA LEU A 25 -1.80 -9.06 11.92
C LEU A 25 -1.78 -7.57 12.28
N LEU A 26 -0.78 -6.82 11.81
CA LEU A 26 -0.67 -5.38 12.02
C LEU A 26 -1.93 -4.64 11.53
N PHE A 27 -2.37 -4.89 10.29
CA PHE A 27 -3.55 -4.22 9.73
C PHE A 27 -4.84 -4.64 10.43
N GLN A 28 -4.95 -5.90 10.86
CA GLN A 28 -6.07 -6.35 11.70
C GLN A 28 -6.10 -5.63 13.05
N LEU A 29 -4.97 -5.54 13.74
CA LEU A 29 -4.88 -4.83 15.03
C LEU A 29 -5.14 -3.34 14.87
N LEU A 30 -4.64 -2.73 13.80
CA LEU A 30 -4.93 -1.35 13.45
C LEU A 30 -6.43 -1.13 13.23
N ASN A 31 -7.08 -2.02 12.49
CA ASN A 31 -8.52 -1.96 12.27
C ASN A 31 -9.33 -2.05 13.56
N LEU A 32 -8.93 -2.95 14.46
CA LEU A 32 -9.54 -3.09 15.78
C LEU A 32 -9.34 -1.83 16.63
N ALA A 33 -8.13 -1.25 16.61
CA ALA A 33 -7.82 -0.02 17.33
C ALA A 33 -8.66 1.16 16.80
N VAL A 34 -8.71 1.36 15.49
CA VAL A 34 -9.50 2.42 14.86
C VAL A 34 -10.99 2.23 15.12
N THR A 35 -11.48 0.98 15.10
CA THR A 35 -12.88 0.66 15.44
C THR A 35 -13.21 1.02 16.89
N LYS A 36 -12.29 0.76 17.83
CA LYS A 36 -12.46 1.12 19.25
C LYS A 36 -12.43 2.63 19.51
N ILE A 37 -11.59 3.37 18.78
CA ILE A 37 -11.51 4.84 18.88
C ILE A 37 -12.78 5.47 18.29
N GLY A 38 -13.33 4.88 17.23
CA GLY A 38 -14.44 5.43 16.48
C GLY A 38 -14.00 6.49 15.48
N ASN A 39 -14.95 6.94 14.65
CA ASN A 39 -14.71 8.02 13.71
C ASN A 39 -14.67 9.39 14.44
N PRO A 40 -13.83 10.33 13.99
CA PRO A 40 -13.82 11.70 14.51
C PRO A 40 -15.20 12.36 14.39
N LYS A 41 -15.58 13.20 15.36
CA LYS A 41 -16.85 13.95 15.34
C LYS A 41 -16.99 14.90 14.14
N SER A 42 -15.87 15.26 13.50
CA SER A 42 -15.84 16.06 12.28
C SER A 42 -16.30 15.28 11.04
N VAL A 43 -16.30 13.95 11.09
CA VAL A 43 -16.78 13.13 9.98
C VAL A 43 -18.29 13.30 9.85
N ARG A 44 -18.74 13.58 8.62
CA ARG A 44 -20.16 13.68 8.28
C ARG A 44 -20.95 12.48 8.79
N SER A 45 -22.08 12.74 9.44
CA SER A 45 -22.91 11.71 10.08
C SER A 45 -23.57 10.73 9.11
N ASP A 46 -23.71 11.08 7.83
CA ASP A 46 -24.26 10.22 6.78
C ASP A 46 -23.22 9.28 6.15
N ILE A 47 -21.94 9.42 6.49
CA ILE A 47 -20.89 8.54 5.99
C ILE A 47 -20.88 7.25 6.80
N ASP A 48 -20.95 6.12 6.08
CA ASP A 48 -20.77 4.79 6.66
C ASP A 48 -19.45 4.73 7.46
N PRO A 49 -19.48 4.44 8.78
CA PRO A 49 -18.27 4.34 9.60
C PRO A 49 -17.24 3.35 9.06
N TRP A 50 -17.71 2.27 8.42
CA TRP A 50 -16.82 1.31 7.75
C TRP A 50 -16.02 1.98 6.64
N ARG A 51 -16.67 2.81 5.82
CA ARG A 51 -16.05 3.47 4.67
C ARG A 51 -14.95 4.42 5.09
N TRP A 52 -15.17 5.20 6.15
CA TRP A 52 -14.15 6.10 6.69
C TRP A 52 -12.97 5.30 7.25
N ARG A 53 -13.24 4.24 8.02
CA ARG A 53 -12.22 3.38 8.61
C ARG A 53 -11.37 2.68 7.54
N ASN A 54 -12.01 2.07 6.54
CA ASN A 54 -11.31 1.43 5.43
C ASN A 54 -10.38 2.43 4.74
N LEU A 55 -10.91 3.59 4.36
CA LEU A 55 -10.15 4.64 3.70
C LEU A 55 -8.96 5.14 4.56
N PHE A 56 -9.14 5.26 5.88
CA PHE A 56 -8.08 5.66 6.79
C PHE A 56 -6.97 4.61 6.90
N ILE A 57 -7.32 3.32 6.96
CA ILE A 57 -6.33 2.24 6.96
C ILE A 57 -5.58 2.19 5.62
N SER A 58 -6.31 2.34 4.51
CA SER A 58 -5.70 2.43 3.17
C SER A 58 -4.77 3.65 3.03
N TRP A 59 -5.12 4.77 3.68
CA TRP A 59 -4.26 5.95 3.72
C TRP A 59 -2.95 5.68 4.47
N ILE A 60 -2.99 4.97 5.62
CA ILE A 60 -1.79 4.57 6.37
C ILE A 60 -0.91 3.66 5.53
N HIS A 61 -1.48 2.67 4.85
CA HIS A 61 -0.75 1.79 3.95
C HIS A 61 -0.03 2.58 2.85
N ALA A 62 -0.78 3.42 2.13
CA ALA A 62 -0.25 4.23 1.03
C ALA A 62 0.85 5.19 1.51
N ALA A 63 0.74 5.75 2.72
CA ALA A 63 1.78 6.59 3.31
C ALA A 63 3.08 5.81 3.58
N ILE A 64 2.97 4.61 4.16
CA ILE A 64 4.12 3.75 4.48
C ILE A 64 4.80 3.31 3.17
N VAL A 65 4.02 2.72 2.25
CA VAL A 65 4.56 2.13 1.03
C VAL A 65 5.01 3.19 0.05
N GLY A 66 4.28 4.30 -0.12
CA GLY A 66 4.73 5.40 -0.97
C GLY A 66 6.05 6.02 -0.48
N THR A 67 6.26 6.12 0.85
CA THR A 67 7.55 6.57 1.40
C THR A 67 8.64 5.52 1.17
N TRP A 68 8.35 4.24 1.41
CA TRP A 68 9.29 3.15 1.20
C TRP A 68 9.71 3.07 -0.28
N ASP A 69 8.77 3.24 -1.19
CA ASP A 69 9.00 3.21 -2.64
C ASP A 69 9.97 4.32 -3.10
N ILE A 70 9.77 5.56 -2.62
CA ILE A 70 10.72 6.65 -2.84
C ILE A 70 12.10 6.30 -2.27
N LEU A 71 12.17 5.70 -1.08
CA LEU A 71 13.44 5.25 -0.49
C LEU A 71 14.10 4.15 -1.33
N CYS A 72 13.34 3.23 -1.93
CA CYS A 72 13.89 2.23 -2.85
C CYS A 72 14.58 2.91 -4.05
N LEU A 73 13.92 3.89 -4.66
CA LEU A 73 14.46 4.63 -5.82
C LEU A 73 15.70 5.46 -5.48
N VAL A 74 15.73 6.05 -4.27
CA VAL A 74 16.84 6.92 -3.84
C VAL A 74 18.04 6.11 -3.33
N LEU A 75 17.79 5.05 -2.56
CA LEU A 75 18.86 4.28 -1.90
C LEU A 75 19.42 3.16 -2.78
N TYR A 76 18.62 2.60 -3.69
CA TYR A 76 19.01 1.48 -4.54
C TYR A 76 18.71 1.73 -6.03
N PRO A 77 19.10 2.89 -6.61
CA PRO A 77 18.76 3.24 -7.99
C PRO A 77 19.21 2.18 -9.02
N GLU A 78 20.21 1.35 -8.70
CA GLU A 78 20.72 0.30 -9.55
C GLU A 78 19.69 -0.79 -9.90
N PHE A 79 18.61 -0.97 -9.12
CA PHE A 79 17.56 -1.93 -9.48
C PHE A 79 16.87 -1.55 -10.80
N MET A 80 16.92 -0.27 -11.19
CA MET A 80 16.40 0.21 -12.47
C MET A 80 17.16 -0.32 -13.68
N ASN A 81 18.41 -0.75 -13.49
CA ASN A 81 19.20 -1.35 -14.57
C ASN A 81 18.82 -2.81 -14.84
N ASP A 82 18.21 -3.48 -13.85
CA ASP A 82 17.75 -4.86 -13.97
C ASP A 82 16.51 -5.09 -13.09
N LEU A 83 15.34 -4.77 -13.65
CA LEU A 83 14.05 -4.92 -12.97
C LEU A 83 13.64 -6.38 -12.73
N ILE A 84 14.33 -7.34 -13.37
CA ILE A 84 13.96 -8.76 -13.36
C ILE A 84 14.72 -9.50 -12.27
N ALA A 85 16.04 -9.41 -12.26
CA ALA A 85 16.89 -10.23 -11.39
C ALA A 85 17.51 -9.45 -10.21
N TYR A 86 17.60 -8.12 -10.27
CA TYR A 86 18.10 -7.36 -9.12
C TYR A 86 17.16 -7.54 -7.93
N ASN A 87 17.74 -7.94 -6.80
CA ASN A 87 17.01 -8.11 -5.56
C ASN A 87 17.89 -7.86 -4.33
N ASN A 88 17.31 -7.25 -3.32
CA ASN A 88 17.89 -7.11 -1.98
C ASN A 88 16.77 -7.14 -0.93
N TYR A 89 17.11 -7.33 0.35
CA TYR A 89 16.11 -7.44 1.41
C TYR A 89 15.20 -6.20 1.50
N PHE A 90 15.73 -5.00 1.31
CA PHE A 90 14.97 -3.77 1.49
C PHE A 90 13.85 -3.61 0.44
N ILE A 91 14.17 -3.81 -0.84
CA ILE A 91 13.18 -3.73 -1.92
C ILE A 91 12.25 -4.96 -1.92
N TYR A 92 12.79 -6.13 -1.56
CA TYR A 92 12.02 -7.37 -1.53
C TYR A 92 10.90 -7.33 -0.50
N LEU A 93 11.21 -6.93 0.74
CA LEU A 93 10.27 -7.02 1.87
C LEU A 93 9.08 -6.06 1.75
N MET A 94 9.19 -5.02 0.93
CA MET A 94 8.06 -4.16 0.58
C MET A 94 6.94 -4.94 -0.13
N ILE A 95 7.30 -5.93 -0.96
CA ILE A 95 6.33 -6.71 -1.75
C ILE A 95 5.41 -7.57 -0.88
N PRO A 96 5.90 -8.46 0.01
CA PRO A 96 5.03 -9.20 0.91
C PRO A 96 4.28 -8.30 1.89
N PHE A 97 4.86 -7.16 2.31
CA PHE A 97 4.15 -6.17 3.14
C PHE A 97 2.92 -5.61 2.42
N SER A 98 3.08 -5.18 1.15
CA SER A 98 1.95 -4.68 0.35
C SER A 98 0.96 -5.76 -0.04
N THR A 99 1.44 -6.96 -0.36
CA THR A 99 0.58 -8.10 -0.68
C THR A 99 -0.30 -8.47 0.51
N ALA A 100 0.26 -8.48 1.72
CA ALA A 100 -0.48 -8.70 2.96
C ALA A 100 -1.58 -7.67 3.18
N TYR A 101 -1.29 -6.39 2.94
CA TYR A 101 -2.30 -5.34 3.00
C TYR A 101 -3.43 -5.55 1.98
N PHE A 102 -3.13 -5.78 0.71
CA PHE A 102 -4.17 -5.98 -0.31
C PHE A 102 -5.03 -7.21 -0.03
N VAL A 103 -4.44 -8.29 0.49
CA VAL A 103 -5.18 -9.48 0.96
C VAL A 103 -6.07 -9.11 2.14
N TYR A 104 -5.53 -8.41 3.14
CA TYR A 104 -6.30 -7.94 4.29
C TYR A 104 -7.50 -7.06 3.87
N ASP A 105 -7.28 -6.05 3.01
CA ASP A 105 -8.34 -5.13 2.58
C ASP A 105 -9.41 -5.86 1.75
N SER A 106 -8.99 -6.80 0.89
CA SER A 106 -9.92 -7.67 0.17
C SER A 106 -10.79 -8.52 1.10
N ILE A 107 -10.20 -9.08 2.16
CA ILE A 107 -10.95 -9.83 3.18
C ILE A 107 -11.92 -8.89 3.93
N ASP A 108 -11.49 -7.70 4.35
CA ASP A 108 -12.36 -6.74 5.03
C ASP A 108 -13.54 -6.33 4.13
N MET A 109 -13.31 -6.10 2.83
CA MET A 109 -14.38 -5.84 1.86
C MET A 109 -15.35 -7.02 1.72
N ILE A 110 -14.87 -8.26 1.71
CA ILE A 110 -15.73 -9.46 1.66
C ILE A 110 -16.60 -9.55 2.91
N VAL A 111 -16.00 -9.44 4.09
CA VAL A 111 -16.68 -9.55 5.39
C VAL A 111 -17.77 -8.48 5.53
N ASN A 112 -17.48 -7.26 5.07
CA ASN A 112 -18.43 -6.14 5.13
C ASN A 112 -19.38 -6.07 3.91
N LYS A 113 -19.36 -7.06 3.01
CA LYS A 113 -20.21 -7.18 1.80
C LYS A 113 -20.09 -5.97 0.85
N LYS A 114 -18.87 -5.46 0.66
CA LYS A 114 -18.57 -4.26 -0.14
C LYS A 114 -17.93 -4.56 -1.50
N ILE A 115 -17.58 -5.81 -1.79
CA ILE A 115 -16.92 -6.23 -3.04
C ILE A 115 -17.68 -5.77 -4.28
N LEU A 116 -18.99 -6.01 -4.36
CA LEU A 116 -19.79 -5.63 -5.54
C LEU A 116 -19.98 -4.12 -5.66
N ASN A 117 -20.07 -3.42 -4.53
CA ASN A 117 -20.18 -1.95 -4.52
C ASN A 117 -18.87 -1.29 -4.98
N ASN A 118 -17.74 -1.96 -4.77
CA ASN A 118 -16.40 -1.51 -5.13
C ASN A 118 -15.76 -2.47 -6.14
N TRP A 119 -16.48 -2.85 -7.20
CA TRP A 119 -16.05 -3.90 -8.13
C TRP A 119 -14.76 -3.54 -8.88
N GLU A 120 -14.58 -2.28 -9.29
CA GLU A 120 -13.36 -1.80 -9.96
C GLU A 120 -12.12 -1.99 -9.07
N LEU A 121 -12.25 -1.59 -7.80
CA LEU A 121 -11.20 -1.77 -6.79
C LEU A 121 -10.94 -3.25 -6.53
N SER A 122 -11.99 -4.06 -6.49
CA SER A 122 -11.87 -5.51 -6.26
C SER A 122 -11.10 -6.19 -7.40
N LEU A 123 -11.36 -5.84 -8.66
CA LEU A 123 -10.61 -6.34 -9.81
C LEU A 123 -9.15 -5.88 -9.77
N HIS A 124 -8.91 -4.62 -9.41
CA HIS A 124 -7.56 -4.11 -9.22
C HIS A 124 -6.79 -4.91 -8.17
N HIS A 125 -7.41 -5.18 -7.01
CA HIS A 125 -6.79 -6.00 -5.96
C HIS A 125 -6.49 -7.42 -6.43
N ILE A 126 -7.41 -8.05 -7.16
CA ILE A 126 -7.16 -9.40 -7.72
C ILE A 126 -5.94 -9.40 -8.62
N ALA A 127 -5.82 -8.40 -9.51
CA ALA A 127 -4.68 -8.28 -10.42
C ALA A 127 -3.36 -8.07 -9.67
N VAL A 128 -3.33 -7.10 -8.75
CA VAL A 128 -2.10 -6.75 -7.99
C VAL A 128 -1.69 -7.89 -7.05
N ILE A 129 -2.63 -8.49 -6.31
CA ILE A 129 -2.36 -9.63 -5.42
C ILE A 129 -1.78 -10.78 -6.21
N SER A 130 -2.38 -11.15 -7.34
CA SER A 130 -1.92 -12.30 -8.15
C SER A 130 -0.49 -12.08 -8.66
N MET A 131 -0.21 -10.89 -9.20
CA MET A 131 1.11 -10.54 -9.72
C MET A 131 2.16 -10.48 -8.59
N PHE A 132 1.86 -9.78 -7.50
CA PHE A 132 2.80 -9.63 -6.39
C PHE A 132 3.08 -10.96 -5.69
N TRP A 133 2.05 -11.79 -5.50
CA TRP A 133 2.20 -13.12 -4.90
C TRP A 133 3.13 -14.01 -5.73
N TYR A 134 2.94 -14.05 -7.05
CA TYR A 134 3.83 -14.81 -7.94
C TYR A 134 5.28 -14.31 -7.85
N ASN A 135 5.50 -13.01 -8.01
CA ASN A 135 6.84 -12.40 -7.99
C ASN A 135 7.50 -12.53 -6.61
N PHE A 136 6.75 -12.45 -5.52
CA PHE A 136 7.20 -12.69 -4.14
C PHE A 136 7.74 -14.12 -3.98
N HIS A 137 7.02 -15.13 -4.46
CA HIS A 137 7.44 -16.53 -4.37
C HIS A 137 8.63 -16.86 -5.28
N ALA A 138 8.58 -16.39 -6.52
CA ALA A 138 9.61 -16.63 -7.50
C ALA A 138 10.89 -15.81 -7.21
N ARG A 139 10.77 -14.70 -6.46
CA ARG A 139 11.83 -13.71 -6.18
C ARG A 139 12.42 -13.10 -7.46
N ILE A 140 11.55 -12.93 -8.46
CA ILE A 140 11.87 -12.29 -9.74
C ILE A 140 10.93 -11.11 -9.96
N CYS A 141 11.31 -10.19 -10.83
CA CYS A 141 10.51 -9.02 -11.19
C CYS A 141 10.15 -8.13 -9.98
N ILE A 142 11.00 -8.11 -8.95
CA ILE A 142 10.80 -7.30 -7.74
C ILE A 142 10.86 -5.81 -8.09
N GLY A 143 11.79 -5.40 -8.96
CA GLY A 143 11.88 -4.03 -9.45
C GLY A 143 10.61 -3.57 -10.18
N TYR A 144 9.97 -4.44 -10.95
CA TYR A 144 8.66 -4.15 -11.57
C TYR A 144 7.56 -3.92 -10.52
N ASN A 145 7.55 -4.70 -9.44
CA ASN A 145 6.57 -4.50 -8.37
C ASN A 145 6.80 -3.18 -7.62
N VAL A 146 8.07 -2.79 -7.39
CA VAL A 146 8.42 -1.47 -6.83
C VAL A 146 7.84 -0.38 -7.74
N LEU A 147 8.14 -0.39 -9.04
CA LEU A 147 7.59 0.59 -9.97
C LEU A 147 6.06 0.60 -10.02
N ALA A 148 5.41 -0.57 -9.90
CA ALA A 148 3.95 -0.65 -9.80
C ALA A 148 3.43 0.01 -8.50
N LEU A 149 4.16 -0.13 -7.39
CA LEU A 149 3.85 0.48 -6.10
C LEU A 149 4.05 2.00 -6.06
N MET A 150 4.73 2.63 -7.03
CA MET A 150 4.72 4.09 -7.18
C MET A 150 3.29 4.66 -7.27
N ALA A 151 2.33 3.87 -7.77
CA ALA A 151 0.91 4.25 -7.78
C ALA A 151 0.35 4.53 -6.38
N GLU A 152 0.93 3.96 -5.31
CA GLU A 152 0.53 4.23 -3.93
C GLU A 152 0.80 5.67 -3.48
N ILE A 153 1.78 6.35 -4.09
CA ILE A 153 2.01 7.78 -3.83
C ILE A 153 0.77 8.59 -4.27
N ASN A 154 0.21 8.24 -5.43
CA ASN A 154 -1.04 8.86 -5.91
C ASN A 154 -2.22 8.47 -5.02
N SER A 155 -2.30 7.20 -4.60
CA SER A 155 -3.31 6.71 -3.66
C SER A 155 -3.27 7.48 -2.33
N PHE A 156 -2.08 7.78 -1.79
CA PHE A 156 -1.91 8.56 -0.57
C PHE A 156 -2.56 9.94 -0.68
N PHE A 157 -2.29 10.67 -1.76
CA PHE A 157 -2.89 11.98 -2.00
C PHE A 157 -4.40 11.89 -2.21
N LEU A 158 -4.86 10.89 -2.97
CA LEU A 158 -6.27 10.64 -3.21
C LEU A 158 -7.04 10.33 -1.92
N HIS A 159 -6.48 9.47 -1.06
CA HIS A 159 -7.05 9.12 0.23
C HIS A 159 -7.05 10.31 1.19
N THR A 160 -5.97 11.10 1.22
CA THR A 160 -5.91 12.35 1.98
C THR A 160 -7.07 13.28 1.62
N ARG A 161 -7.27 13.52 0.31
CA ARG A 161 -8.37 14.37 -0.19
C ARG A 161 -9.73 13.81 0.22
N LYS A 162 -9.97 12.50 0.03
CA LYS A 162 -11.25 11.86 0.40
C LYS A 162 -11.52 11.93 1.90
N LEU A 163 -10.50 11.74 2.75
CA LEU A 163 -10.62 11.88 4.21
C LEU A 163 -10.97 13.31 4.61
N LEU A 164 -10.31 14.32 4.03
CA LEU A 164 -10.61 15.73 4.28
C LEU A 164 -12.05 16.09 3.87
N GLN A 165 -12.52 15.58 2.72
CA GLN A 165 -13.89 15.75 2.26
C GLN A 165 -14.92 15.12 3.23
N MET A 166 -14.60 13.94 3.79
CA MET A 166 -15.46 13.30 4.80
C MET A 166 -15.51 14.09 6.10
N CYS A 167 -14.43 14.78 6.48
CA CYS A 167 -14.33 15.59 7.69
C CYS A 167 -14.90 17.02 7.57
N GLN A 168 -15.57 17.35 6.46
CA GLN A 168 -16.10 18.71 6.17
C GLN A 168 -15.06 19.83 6.31
N VAL A 169 -13.77 19.53 6.13
CA VAL A 169 -12.74 20.57 6.16
C VAL A 169 -12.97 21.48 4.96
N GLY A 170 -13.32 22.74 5.22
CA GLY A 170 -13.66 23.71 4.18
C GLY A 170 -12.53 23.90 3.17
N PHE A 171 -12.92 24.11 1.90
CA PHE A 171 -12.06 24.41 0.74
C PHE A 171 -11.11 25.61 0.95
N ASP A 172 -11.27 26.37 2.04
CA ASP A 172 -10.52 27.59 2.34
C ASP A 172 -9.29 27.37 3.25
N THR A 173 -9.07 26.14 3.73
CA THR A 173 -7.90 25.82 4.55
C THR A 173 -6.67 25.70 3.63
N ARG A 174 -5.53 26.34 3.96
CA ARG A 174 -4.28 26.30 3.15
C ARG A 174 -3.85 24.88 2.72
N LEU A 175 -4.19 23.86 3.51
CA LEU A 175 -3.99 22.44 3.20
C LEU A 175 -4.73 21.99 1.94
N TYR A 176 -5.95 22.46 1.67
CA TYR A 176 -6.75 22.05 0.51
C TYR A 176 -6.29 22.73 -0.80
N LYS A 177 -5.87 24.00 -0.73
CA LYS A 177 -5.36 24.76 -1.89
C LYS A 177 -4.04 24.21 -2.44
N GLY A 178 -3.18 23.61 -1.60
CA GLY A 178 -1.97 22.93 -2.06
C GLY A 178 -2.24 21.65 -2.87
N TYR A 179 -3.28 20.89 -2.51
CA TYR A 179 -3.63 19.63 -3.21
C TYR A 179 -4.40 19.82 -4.54
N LEU A 180 -4.91 21.03 -4.81
CA LEU A 180 -5.65 21.35 -6.04
C LEU A 180 -4.75 21.83 -7.19
N ILE A 181 -3.49 22.18 -6.91
CA ILE A 181 -2.55 22.81 -7.86
C ILE A 181 -1.42 21.84 -8.27
N SER A 182 -1.32 20.67 -7.64
CA SER A 182 -0.22 19.71 -7.87
C SER A 182 -0.61 18.43 -8.62
N ILE A 183 -1.69 18.44 -9.41
CA ILE A 183 -1.98 17.46 -10.47
C ILE A 183 -2.22 18.25 -11.75
#